data_AF-K9UM34-F1
#
_entry.id   AF-K9UM34-F1
#
_cell.length_a   1.000
_cell.length_b   1.000
_cell.length_c   1.000
_cell.angle_alpha   90.00
_cell.angle_beta   90.00
_cell.angle_gamma   90.00
#
_symmetry.space_group_name_H-M   'P 1'
#
loop_
_entity.id
_entity.type
_entity.pdbx_description
1 polymer ?
#
loop_
_entity_poly.entity_id
_entity_poly.type
_entity_poly.pdbx_seq_one_letter_code
_entity_poly.pdbx_strand_id
1 'polypeptide(L)'
;MKSLSALLIVDLQNDFLSQDGAFSKWHIEPQQLCDAVNWLVQAARQQQRQVVWIASNYGEVTGEPEELQGKTHIGKFCCVKDTWGSKIVPALQSAFEQRTDDELAIVKYWYDAFVGVASQNENRTTLHEWLQAKQITKLSICGVPTNVCVFQTAKSALRLGYQVEILEEATSASTPGKHLLAIRELEKLGGTTRHWGELLSESNPVRLSGIAGDSSLDCAALSSCIDESTFETLHDEVAWHHMIHRGSAVPRLIALQGMKEADGVEPLYRHPADEQPPLTYWTPTVDAIRQEVEGRIGHPLNHCLIQLYRNGRDFIGEHADKTLDVMRPSLIVNVSLGATRSMLFRSKTTKGTVPQKLPLPHGSLFMLNLESNQKFYHGIKQLGSDSTDALRISLTLRYIGTYYDPINGAVWGIGAPSKTRAEANARVKWSDSLSLEEKLAKETAEADCLLRLFREENINENFDANAYQPGFDILDFQGFVDRRS
;
A
#
# COMPACT_ATOMS: atom_id res chain seq x y z
N MET A 1 -21.43 22.42 9.20
CA MET A 1 -20.85 21.89 10.45
C MET A 1 -20.08 20.63 10.10
N LYS A 2 -18.83 20.48 10.56
CA LYS A 2 -18.03 19.27 10.32
C LYS A 2 -18.76 18.11 11.03
N SER A 3 -19.19 17.08 10.30
CA SER A 3 -19.83 15.90 10.91
C SER A 3 -18.82 15.25 11.84
N LEU A 4 -19.11 15.17 13.13
CA LEU A 4 -18.24 14.49 14.09
C LEU A 4 -18.42 12.98 13.92
N SER A 5 -17.31 12.29 13.68
CA SER A 5 -17.31 10.86 13.37
C SER A 5 -16.46 10.06 14.35
N ALA A 6 -16.82 8.79 14.57
CA ALA A 6 -16.04 7.83 15.32
C ALA A 6 -15.72 6.57 14.49
N LEU A 7 -14.50 6.05 14.66
CA LEU A 7 -14.09 4.74 14.20
C LEU A 7 -14.34 3.71 15.31
N LEU A 8 -15.23 2.75 15.07
CA LEU A 8 -15.52 1.65 15.98
C LEU A 8 -14.75 0.40 15.54
N ILE A 9 -13.94 -0.14 16.45
CA ILE A 9 -13.08 -1.29 16.22
C ILE A 9 -13.60 -2.46 17.06
N VAL A 10 -14.22 -3.43 16.40
CA VAL A 10 -14.98 -4.51 17.06
C VAL A 10 -14.18 -5.81 17.14
N ASP A 11 -13.98 -6.31 18.36
CA ASP A 11 -13.59 -7.69 18.68
C ASP A 11 -12.27 -8.18 18.05
N LEU A 12 -11.25 -7.32 17.93
CA LEU A 12 -9.92 -7.70 17.46
C LEU A 12 -9.07 -8.35 18.57
N GLN A 13 -9.60 -9.43 19.16
CA GLN A 13 -9.00 -10.18 20.26
C GLN A 13 -8.36 -11.49 19.78
N ASN A 14 -7.47 -12.05 20.61
CA ASN A 14 -6.75 -13.29 20.31
C ASN A 14 -7.67 -14.47 19.97
N ASP A 15 -8.77 -14.64 20.71
CA ASP A 15 -9.70 -15.73 20.43
C ASP A 15 -10.35 -15.65 19.05
N PHE A 16 -10.42 -14.45 18.47
CA PHE A 16 -10.95 -14.27 17.14
C PHE A 16 -9.91 -14.50 16.05
N LEU A 17 -8.71 -13.96 16.20
CA LEU A 17 -7.80 -13.78 15.06
C LEU A 17 -6.46 -14.53 15.18
N SER A 18 -6.05 -14.91 16.38
CA SER A 18 -4.79 -15.61 16.60
C SER A 18 -4.94 -17.10 16.26
N GLN A 19 -3.87 -17.76 15.81
CA GLN A 19 -3.89 -19.15 15.33
C GLN A 19 -4.44 -20.15 16.37
N ASP A 20 -4.16 -19.92 17.66
CA ASP A 20 -4.61 -20.74 18.78
C ASP A 20 -5.94 -20.27 19.39
N GLY A 21 -6.56 -19.23 18.81
CA GLY A 21 -7.83 -18.67 19.27
C GLY A 21 -9.03 -19.56 18.96
N ALA A 22 -10.10 -19.41 19.74
CA ALA A 22 -11.35 -20.16 19.58
C ALA A 22 -11.97 -20.13 18.15
N PHE A 23 -11.72 -19.05 17.39
CA PHE A 23 -12.24 -18.77 16.06
C PHE A 23 -11.13 -18.62 14.99
N SER A 24 -9.92 -19.10 15.25
CA SER A 24 -8.75 -18.87 14.38
C SER A 24 -8.91 -19.25 12.90
N LYS A 25 -9.82 -20.18 12.58
CA LYS A 25 -10.12 -20.63 11.20
C LYS A 25 -11.29 -19.89 10.55
N TRP A 26 -11.88 -18.91 11.23
CA TRP A 26 -13.16 -18.30 10.87
C TRP A 26 -13.02 -16.89 10.33
N HIS A 27 -11.80 -16.45 10.01
CA HIS A 27 -11.57 -15.14 9.43
C HIS A 27 -10.59 -15.25 8.28
N ILE A 28 -10.93 -14.53 7.21
CA ILE A 28 -10.12 -14.48 6.00
C ILE A 28 -9.07 -13.39 6.20
N GLU A 29 -7.80 -13.75 5.99
CA GLU A 29 -6.63 -12.84 6.02
C GLU A 29 -6.53 -11.96 7.30
N PRO A 30 -6.46 -12.55 8.51
CA PRO A 30 -6.43 -11.79 9.78
C PRO A 30 -5.27 -10.79 9.87
N GLN A 31 -4.12 -11.09 9.26
CA GLN A 31 -2.99 -10.15 9.22
C GLN A 31 -3.33 -8.88 8.43
N GLN A 32 -3.93 -9.01 7.24
CA GLN A 32 -4.32 -7.86 6.42
C GLN A 32 -5.36 -6.98 7.13
N LEU A 33 -6.30 -7.61 7.83
CA LEU A 33 -7.27 -6.90 8.65
C LEU A 33 -6.59 -6.08 9.76
N CYS A 34 -5.62 -6.68 10.46
CA CYS A 34 -4.87 -5.98 11.50
C CYS A 34 -4.05 -4.82 10.93
N ASP A 35 -3.39 -5.01 9.79
CA ASP A 35 -2.61 -3.96 9.12
C ASP A 35 -3.53 -2.79 8.73
N ALA A 36 -4.69 -3.06 8.12
CA ALA A 36 -5.68 -2.04 7.76
C ALA A 36 -6.21 -1.28 8.97
N VAL A 37 -6.55 -1.98 10.07
CA VAL A 37 -7.03 -1.34 11.30
C VAL A 37 -5.94 -0.48 11.94
N ASN A 38 -4.69 -0.96 11.96
CA ASN A 38 -3.57 -0.19 12.48
C ASN A 38 -3.40 1.13 11.72
N TRP A 39 -3.45 1.09 10.39
CA TRP A 39 -3.38 2.29 9.56
C TRP A 39 -4.60 3.21 9.74
N LEU A 40 -5.80 2.65 9.86
CA LEU A 40 -7.01 3.43 10.17
C LEU A 40 -6.92 4.15 11.52
N VAL A 41 -6.36 3.52 12.54
CA VAL A 41 -6.14 4.15 13.86
C VAL A 41 -5.12 5.29 13.75
N GLN A 42 -4.00 5.07 13.04
CA GLN A 42 -3.02 6.14 12.78
C GLN A 42 -3.67 7.34 12.09
N ALA A 43 -4.47 7.11 11.04
CA ALA A 43 -5.17 8.17 10.32
C ALA A 43 -6.23 8.85 11.19
N ALA A 44 -7.04 8.08 11.92
CA ALA A 44 -8.10 8.60 12.77
C ALA A 44 -7.56 9.57 13.83
N ARG A 45 -6.46 9.19 14.50
CA ARG A 45 -5.79 10.05 15.50
C ARG A 45 -5.27 11.34 14.89
N GLN A 46 -4.62 11.30 13.73
CA GLN A 46 -4.12 12.49 13.03
C GLN A 46 -5.24 13.41 12.53
N GLN A 47 -6.39 12.84 12.16
CA GLN A 47 -7.57 13.58 11.69
C GLN A 47 -8.53 13.97 12.81
N GLN A 48 -8.18 13.71 14.08
CA GLN A 48 -9.04 13.96 15.25
C GLN A 48 -10.40 13.25 15.18
N ARG A 49 -10.48 12.14 14.44
CA ARG A 49 -11.62 11.23 14.44
C ARG A 49 -11.57 10.42 15.73
N GLN A 50 -12.69 10.36 16.44
CA GLN A 50 -12.77 9.61 17.70
C GLN A 50 -12.54 8.12 17.44
N VAL A 51 -11.84 7.43 18.34
CA VAL A 51 -11.58 5.98 18.22
C VAL A 51 -12.21 5.25 19.39
N VAL A 52 -12.94 4.19 19.10
CA VAL A 52 -13.63 3.36 20.07
C VAL A 52 -13.20 1.91 19.89
N TRP A 53 -12.57 1.35 20.93
CA TRP A 53 -12.19 -0.05 20.98
C TRP A 53 -13.25 -0.86 21.73
N ILE A 54 -13.76 -1.89 21.08
CA ILE A 54 -14.83 -2.73 21.61
C ILE A 54 -14.27 -4.14 21.73
N ALA A 55 -14.19 -4.64 22.95
CA ALA A 55 -13.78 -6.01 23.25
C ALA A 55 -14.97 -6.80 23.80
N SER A 56 -15.01 -8.09 23.52
CA SER A 56 -15.98 -9.02 24.09
C SER A 56 -15.48 -9.67 25.36
N ASN A 57 -16.41 -10.02 26.25
CA ASN A 57 -16.17 -10.94 27.35
C ASN A 57 -17.35 -11.91 27.49
N TYR A 58 -17.34 -12.99 26.71
CA TYR A 58 -18.42 -13.99 26.75
C TYR A 58 -18.30 -14.95 27.92
N GLY A 59 -17.12 -15.05 28.54
CA GLY A 59 -16.88 -15.91 29.71
C GLY A 59 -17.71 -15.55 30.93
N GLU A 60 -18.22 -14.32 31.00
CA GLU A 60 -19.05 -13.80 32.10
C GLU A 60 -20.55 -13.75 31.74
N VAL A 61 -20.98 -14.34 30.62
CA VAL A 61 -22.41 -14.41 30.26
C VAL A 61 -23.14 -15.35 31.22
N THR A 62 -23.95 -14.77 32.09
CA THR A 62 -24.92 -15.46 32.96
C THR A 62 -26.31 -15.34 32.34
N GLY A 63 -26.62 -16.15 31.33
CA GLY A 63 -27.91 -16.08 30.62
C GLY A 63 -28.44 -17.46 30.20
N GLU A 64 -29.76 -17.56 30.08
CA GLU A 64 -30.48 -18.71 29.53
C GLU A 64 -30.23 -18.87 28.01
N PRO A 65 -30.16 -20.11 27.47
CA PRO A 65 -30.14 -21.39 28.19
C PRO A 65 -28.81 -21.62 28.91
N GLU A 66 -28.85 -22.30 30.06
CA GLU A 66 -27.70 -22.62 30.94
C GLU A 66 -26.51 -23.23 30.18
N GLU A 67 -26.78 -23.96 29.10
CA GLU A 67 -25.82 -24.57 28.18
C GLU A 67 -24.85 -23.58 27.51
N LEU A 68 -25.24 -22.31 27.42
CA LEU A 68 -24.46 -21.20 26.84
C LEU A 68 -23.78 -20.32 27.90
N GLN A 69 -23.90 -20.62 29.19
CA GLN A 69 -23.19 -19.86 30.23
C GLN A 69 -21.67 -19.90 30.01
N GLY A 70 -21.06 -18.72 29.97
CA GLY A 70 -19.63 -18.55 29.68
C GLY A 70 -19.20 -18.95 28.26
N LYS A 71 -20.14 -19.32 27.39
CA LYS A 71 -19.90 -19.84 26.04
C LYS A 71 -20.55 -18.95 24.99
N THR A 72 -20.02 -19.01 23.78
CA THR A 72 -20.64 -18.39 22.61
C THR A 72 -21.66 -19.35 21.97
N HIS A 73 -22.38 -18.91 20.93
CA HIS A 73 -23.31 -19.76 20.15
C HIS A 73 -22.70 -21.05 19.56
N ILE A 74 -21.38 -21.24 19.66
CA ILE A 74 -20.67 -22.47 19.26
C ILE A 74 -20.32 -23.39 20.44
N GLY A 75 -20.80 -23.10 21.65
CA GLY A 75 -20.59 -23.94 22.85
C GLY A 75 -19.16 -23.93 23.42
N LYS A 76 -18.30 -23.01 22.94
CA LYS A 76 -16.93 -22.83 23.43
C LYS A 76 -16.79 -21.57 24.26
N PHE A 77 -15.96 -21.64 25.30
CA PHE A 77 -15.44 -20.47 25.99
C PHE A 77 -14.69 -19.60 24.99
N CYS A 78 -14.96 -18.30 25.01
CA CYS A 78 -14.33 -17.33 24.13
C CYS A 78 -14.27 -15.98 24.83
N CYS A 79 -13.14 -15.31 24.68
CA CYS A 79 -12.83 -14.03 25.30
C CYS A 79 -13.11 -14.03 26.80
N VAL A 80 -12.71 -15.09 27.51
CA VAL A 80 -12.86 -15.14 28.98
C VAL A 80 -12.02 -14.03 29.62
N LYS A 81 -12.62 -13.28 30.55
CA LYS A 81 -11.96 -12.16 31.25
C LYS A 81 -10.55 -12.54 31.73
N ASP A 82 -9.61 -11.61 31.54
CA ASP A 82 -8.21 -11.70 31.97
C ASP A 82 -7.39 -12.86 31.38
N THR A 83 -7.97 -13.68 30.49
CA THR A 83 -7.24 -14.73 29.77
C THR A 83 -6.51 -14.19 28.53
N TRP A 84 -5.59 -14.98 27.97
CA TRP A 84 -4.95 -14.65 26.69
C TRP A 84 -5.97 -14.37 25.59
N GLY A 85 -7.04 -15.17 25.51
CA GLY A 85 -8.06 -15.09 24.48
C GLY A 85 -8.84 -13.77 24.43
N SER A 86 -9.02 -13.10 25.57
CA SER A 86 -9.72 -11.80 25.67
C SER A 86 -8.82 -10.59 25.42
N LYS A 87 -7.50 -10.76 25.30
CA LYS A 87 -6.59 -9.65 25.00
C LYS A 87 -6.67 -9.27 23.52
N ILE A 88 -6.43 -7.99 23.22
CA ILE A 88 -6.24 -7.52 21.86
C ILE A 88 -5.07 -8.27 21.22
N VAL A 89 -5.17 -8.53 19.92
CA VAL A 89 -4.11 -9.24 19.18
C VAL A 89 -2.77 -8.50 19.25
N PRO A 90 -1.63 -9.22 19.30
CA PRO A 90 -0.30 -8.60 19.38
C PRO A 90 -0.04 -7.53 18.32
N ALA A 91 -0.53 -7.74 17.09
CA ALA A 91 -0.37 -6.81 15.96
C ALA A 91 -0.99 -5.43 16.22
N LEU A 92 -1.98 -5.33 17.11
CA LEU A 92 -2.68 -4.09 17.46
C LEU A 92 -2.45 -3.65 18.91
N GLN A 93 -1.66 -4.40 19.68
CA GLN A 93 -1.44 -4.12 21.10
C GLN A 93 -0.82 -2.73 21.31
N SER A 94 0.18 -2.37 20.50
CA SER A 94 0.82 -1.05 20.58
C SER A 94 -0.18 0.08 20.27
N ALA A 95 -0.96 -0.06 19.19
CA ALA A 95 -1.99 0.90 18.83
C ALA A 95 -3.05 1.04 19.94
N PHE A 96 -3.44 -0.08 20.56
CA PHE A 96 -4.35 -0.12 21.69
C PHE A 96 -3.71 0.60 22.90
N GLU A 97 -2.54 0.22 23.37
CA GLU A 97 -1.91 0.80 24.58
C GLU A 97 -1.63 2.31 24.47
N GLN A 98 -1.40 2.81 23.26
CA GLN A 98 -1.18 4.24 22.98
C GLN A 98 -2.46 5.07 22.85
N ARG A 99 -3.61 4.52 23.26
CA ARG A 99 -4.87 5.27 23.34
C ARG A 99 -4.71 6.49 24.22
N THR A 100 -5.32 7.58 23.80
CA THR A 100 -5.48 8.78 24.64
C THR A 100 -6.73 8.68 25.53
N ASP A 101 -6.84 9.53 26.54
CA ASP A 101 -8.05 9.63 27.39
C ASP A 101 -9.30 10.09 26.60
N ASP A 102 -9.09 10.65 25.40
CA ASP A 102 -10.16 11.00 24.46
C ASP A 102 -10.64 9.81 23.62
N GLU A 103 -10.00 8.64 23.72
CA GLU A 103 -10.46 7.39 23.11
C GLU A 103 -11.24 6.55 24.11
N LEU A 104 -12.25 5.82 23.63
CA LEU A 104 -13.06 4.94 24.47
C LEU A 104 -12.62 3.49 24.29
N ALA A 105 -12.51 2.75 25.40
CA ALA A 105 -12.44 1.30 25.38
C ALA A 105 -13.58 0.72 26.23
N ILE A 106 -14.41 -0.13 25.64
CA ILE A 106 -15.50 -0.81 26.36
C ILE A 106 -15.41 -2.31 26.22
N VAL A 107 -15.98 -2.99 27.21
CA VAL A 107 -16.22 -4.43 27.18
C VAL A 107 -17.72 -4.66 26.98
N LYS A 108 -18.07 -5.44 25.97
CA LYS A 108 -19.42 -5.94 25.75
C LYS A 108 -19.52 -7.40 26.13
N TYR A 109 -20.70 -7.81 26.57
CA TYR A 109 -20.95 -9.17 27.04
C TYR A 109 -21.79 -9.99 26.07
N TRP A 110 -22.32 -9.35 25.02
CA TRP A 110 -22.99 -10.01 23.92
C TRP A 110 -22.55 -9.41 22.58
N TYR A 111 -23.25 -9.72 21.49
CA TYR A 111 -22.84 -9.31 20.14
C TYR A 111 -22.91 -7.80 19.90
N ASP A 112 -23.91 -7.13 20.46
CA ASP A 112 -24.17 -5.71 20.26
C ASP A 112 -23.35 -4.85 21.23
N ALA A 113 -22.53 -3.94 20.71
CA ALA A 113 -21.72 -3.04 21.52
C ALA A 113 -22.53 -2.01 22.32
N PHE A 114 -23.82 -1.81 22.00
CA PHE A 114 -24.72 -0.91 22.74
C PHE A 114 -25.46 -1.58 23.91
N VAL A 115 -25.36 -2.92 24.05
CA VAL A 115 -26.11 -3.70 25.04
C VAL A 115 -25.16 -4.23 26.13
N GLY A 116 -25.52 -3.99 27.40
CA GLY A 116 -24.77 -4.40 28.59
C GLY A 116 -25.14 -5.80 29.12
N VAL A 117 -24.71 -6.14 30.34
CA VAL A 117 -25.14 -7.38 31.02
C VAL A 117 -26.53 -7.19 31.60
N ALA A 118 -27.43 -8.13 31.33
CA ALA A 118 -28.80 -8.15 31.83
C ALA A 118 -28.93 -8.33 33.36
N SER A 119 -27.83 -8.46 34.11
CA SER A 119 -27.89 -8.90 35.51
C SER A 119 -28.22 -7.79 36.52
N GLN A 120 -28.10 -6.50 36.18
CA GLN A 120 -28.38 -5.41 37.13
C GLN A 120 -29.04 -4.19 36.47
N ASN A 121 -30.31 -4.28 36.03
CA ASN A 121 -31.21 -3.16 35.66
C ASN A 121 -30.71 -2.03 34.70
N GLU A 122 -29.48 -2.11 34.19
CA GLU A 122 -28.90 -1.19 33.21
C GLU A 122 -28.42 -2.02 32.02
N ASN A 123 -29.34 -2.20 31.07
CA ASN A 123 -29.16 -3.12 29.94
C ASN A 123 -28.29 -2.53 28.80
N ARG A 124 -27.41 -1.55 29.08
CA ARG A 124 -26.68 -0.77 28.08
C ARG A 124 -25.21 -0.58 28.46
N THR A 125 -24.32 -0.58 27.46
CA THR A 125 -22.95 -0.09 27.65
C THR A 125 -22.95 1.44 27.68
N THR A 126 -21.85 2.05 28.12
CA THR A 126 -21.66 3.51 28.10
C THR A 126 -21.43 4.08 26.70
N LEU A 127 -21.43 3.25 25.65
CA LEU A 127 -21.11 3.65 24.28
C LEU A 127 -22.01 4.76 23.76
N HIS A 128 -23.33 4.61 23.91
CA HIS A 128 -24.28 5.57 23.38
C HIS A 128 -24.16 6.93 24.07
N GLU A 129 -24.06 6.93 25.40
CA GLU A 129 -23.92 8.14 26.21
C GLU A 129 -22.63 8.88 25.87
N TRP A 130 -21.54 8.14 25.70
CA TRP A 130 -20.25 8.70 25.31
C TRP A 130 -20.28 9.31 23.90
N LEU A 131 -20.87 8.62 22.92
CA LEU A 131 -21.03 9.13 21.56
C LEU A 131 -21.90 10.40 21.52
N GLN A 132 -22.99 10.44 22.30
CA GLN A 132 -23.84 11.62 22.43
C GLN A 132 -23.11 12.80 23.09
N ALA A 133 -22.35 12.54 24.17
CA ALA A 133 -21.55 13.58 24.84
C ALA A 133 -20.50 14.19 23.91
N LYS A 134 -19.91 13.38 23.02
CA LYS A 134 -18.99 13.82 21.96
C LYS A 134 -19.69 14.33 20.70
N GLN A 135 -21.03 14.40 20.69
CA GLN A 135 -21.86 14.87 19.57
C GLN A 135 -21.58 14.12 18.25
N ILE A 136 -21.20 12.85 18.33
CA ILE A 136 -20.90 12.02 17.17
C ILE A 136 -22.19 11.70 16.44
N THR A 137 -22.20 11.88 15.11
CA THR A 137 -23.35 11.60 14.25
C THR A 137 -23.08 10.52 13.23
N LYS A 138 -21.81 10.21 12.97
CA LYS A 138 -21.36 9.23 11.97
C LYS A 138 -20.43 8.19 12.58
N LEU A 139 -20.65 6.91 12.27
CA LEU A 139 -19.84 5.79 12.75
C LEU A 139 -19.27 5.01 11.57
N SER A 140 -17.94 4.93 11.51
CA SER A 140 -17.21 4.01 10.62
C SER A 140 -16.90 2.75 11.41
N ILE A 141 -17.37 1.58 10.96
CA ILE A 141 -17.25 0.33 11.73
C ILE A 141 -16.32 -0.64 11.02
N CYS A 142 -15.32 -1.13 11.75
CA CYS A 142 -14.39 -2.17 11.33
C CYS A 142 -14.31 -3.29 12.39
N GLY A 143 -13.65 -4.41 12.05
CA GLY A 143 -13.46 -5.53 12.96
C GLY A 143 -14.27 -6.78 12.61
N VAL A 144 -14.56 -7.63 13.61
CA VAL A 144 -15.08 -8.99 13.39
C VAL A 144 -16.19 -9.41 14.35
N PRO A 145 -16.93 -10.48 14.01
CA PRO A 145 -17.21 -10.90 12.64
C PRO A 145 -18.21 -9.93 11.97
N THR A 146 -18.07 -9.72 10.65
CA THR A 146 -18.98 -8.85 9.87
C THR A 146 -20.45 -9.22 10.09
N ASN A 147 -20.78 -10.51 10.09
CA ASN A 147 -22.16 -11.02 10.14
C ASN A 147 -22.72 -11.24 11.55
N VAL A 148 -21.99 -10.90 12.62
CA VAL A 148 -22.49 -11.01 14.01
C VAL A 148 -22.27 -9.72 14.77
N CYS A 149 -21.11 -9.49 15.38
CA CYS A 149 -20.89 -8.35 16.29
C CYS A 149 -20.89 -7.02 15.55
N VAL A 150 -20.24 -6.95 14.38
CA VAL A 150 -20.28 -5.76 13.52
C VAL A 150 -21.72 -5.50 13.06
N PHE A 151 -22.42 -6.53 12.57
CA PHE A 151 -23.81 -6.42 12.11
C PHE A 151 -24.76 -5.92 13.20
N GLN A 152 -24.75 -6.52 14.39
CA GLN A 152 -25.66 -6.12 15.47
C GLN A 152 -25.36 -4.71 15.97
N THR A 153 -24.08 -4.37 16.13
CA THR A 153 -23.64 -3.02 16.52
C THR A 153 -24.08 -1.98 15.49
N ALA A 154 -23.88 -2.24 14.19
CA ALA A 154 -24.30 -1.38 13.10
C ALA A 154 -25.82 -1.19 13.07
N LYS A 155 -26.59 -2.28 13.22
CA LYS A 155 -28.05 -2.24 13.24
C LYS A 155 -28.60 -1.41 14.40
N SER A 156 -28.02 -1.54 15.60
CA SER A 156 -28.41 -0.75 16.75
C SER A 156 -28.01 0.71 16.61
N ALA A 157 -26.83 1.01 16.05
CA ALA A 157 -26.44 2.37 15.70
C ALA A 157 -27.43 3.05 14.74
N LEU A 158 -27.83 2.36 13.67
CA LEU A 158 -28.85 2.87 12.73
C LEU A 158 -30.17 3.17 13.43
N ARG A 159 -30.64 2.27 14.31
CA ARG A 159 -31.86 2.48 15.10
C ARG A 159 -31.75 3.66 16.06
N LEU A 160 -30.55 3.92 16.59
CA LEU A 160 -30.26 5.07 17.45
C LEU A 160 -30.04 6.37 16.68
N GLY A 161 -30.14 6.36 15.34
CA GLY A 161 -30.10 7.54 14.48
C GLY A 161 -28.71 7.94 13.99
N TYR A 162 -27.68 7.11 14.19
CA TYR A 162 -26.34 7.36 13.64
C TYR A 162 -26.30 7.06 12.14
N GLN A 163 -25.53 7.85 11.38
CA GLN A 163 -25.09 7.44 10.04
C GLN A 163 -24.04 6.35 10.19
N VAL A 164 -24.22 5.21 9.53
CA VAL A 164 -23.32 4.05 9.66
C VAL A 164 -22.69 3.73 8.32
N GLU A 165 -21.37 3.65 8.31
CA GLU A 165 -20.58 3.12 7.20
C GLU A 165 -19.77 1.90 7.66
N ILE A 166 -19.82 0.83 6.88
CA ILE A 166 -19.05 -0.40 7.11
C ILE A 166 -17.80 -0.34 6.24
N LEU A 167 -16.64 -0.49 6.88
CA LEU A 167 -15.35 -0.52 6.19
C LEU A 167 -15.12 -1.94 5.68
N GLU A 168 -15.52 -2.21 4.44
CA GLU A 168 -15.66 -3.56 3.89
C GLU A 168 -14.37 -4.36 4.04
N GLU A 169 -13.24 -3.86 3.54
CA GLU A 169 -11.96 -4.59 3.59
C GLU A 169 -11.26 -4.51 4.95
N ALA A 170 -11.82 -3.74 5.89
CA ALA A 170 -11.42 -3.72 7.29
C ALA A 170 -12.42 -4.46 8.19
N THR A 171 -13.27 -5.32 7.61
CA THR A 171 -14.07 -6.30 8.37
C THR A 171 -13.93 -7.70 7.78
N SER A 172 -14.20 -8.73 8.57
CA SER A 172 -14.07 -10.12 8.09
C SER A 172 -15.12 -11.05 8.70
N ALA A 173 -15.50 -12.08 7.94
CA ALA A 173 -16.38 -13.16 8.37
C ALA A 173 -15.79 -14.53 8.00
N SER A 174 -16.44 -15.60 8.45
CA SER A 174 -15.99 -16.99 8.19
C SER A 174 -16.00 -17.40 6.73
N THR A 175 -16.79 -16.76 5.89
CA THR A 175 -16.75 -16.97 4.44
C THR A 175 -17.04 -15.66 3.71
N PRO A 176 -16.56 -15.48 2.46
CA PRO A 176 -16.91 -14.30 1.68
C PRO A 176 -18.42 -14.16 1.48
N GLY A 177 -19.13 -15.28 1.31
CA GLY A 177 -20.59 -15.27 1.17
C GLY A 177 -21.32 -14.72 2.40
N LYS A 178 -20.90 -15.10 3.61
CA LYS A 178 -21.48 -14.54 4.84
C LYS A 178 -21.18 -13.06 5.02
N HIS A 179 -19.97 -12.64 4.66
CA HIS A 179 -19.56 -11.24 4.68
C HIS A 179 -20.44 -10.38 3.75
N LEU A 180 -20.56 -10.78 2.47
CA LEU A 180 -21.34 -10.06 1.47
C LEU A 180 -22.85 -10.05 1.78
N LEU A 181 -23.40 -11.15 2.30
CA LEU A 181 -24.81 -11.18 2.72
C LEU A 181 -25.07 -10.21 3.88
N ALA A 182 -24.20 -10.18 4.89
CA ALA A 182 -24.34 -9.26 6.02
C ALA A 182 -24.26 -7.79 5.58
N ILE A 183 -23.33 -7.47 4.68
CA ILE A 183 -23.21 -6.13 4.08
C ILE A 183 -24.50 -5.72 3.37
N ARG A 184 -25.01 -6.56 2.46
CA ARG A 184 -26.25 -6.25 1.72
C ARG A 184 -27.45 -6.04 2.63
N GLU A 185 -27.55 -6.82 3.71
CA GLU A 185 -28.61 -6.64 4.70
C GLU A 185 -28.45 -5.33 5.49
N LEU A 186 -27.22 -4.89 5.81
CA LEU A 186 -26.99 -3.58 6.43
C LEU A 186 -27.35 -2.42 5.50
N GLU A 187 -27.03 -2.55 4.21
CA GLU A 187 -27.39 -1.56 3.19
C GLU A 187 -28.92 -1.40 3.07
N LYS A 188 -29.67 -2.52 3.09
CA LYS A 188 -31.14 -2.49 3.13
C LYS A 188 -31.70 -1.79 4.38
N LEU A 189 -30.96 -1.82 5.48
CA LEU A 189 -31.34 -1.14 6.74
C LEU A 189 -30.92 0.33 6.77
N GLY A 190 -30.32 0.85 5.70
CA GLY A 190 -29.88 2.25 5.56
C GLY A 190 -28.42 2.50 5.94
N GLY A 191 -27.64 1.44 6.19
CA GLY A 191 -26.19 1.54 6.27
C GLY A 191 -25.56 1.75 4.89
N THR A 192 -24.28 2.12 4.88
CA THR A 192 -23.49 2.24 3.65
C THR A 192 -22.20 1.43 3.77
N THR A 193 -21.61 1.10 2.62
CA THR A 193 -20.27 0.49 2.53
C THR A 193 -19.27 1.52 2.06
N ARG A 194 -18.01 1.30 2.46
CA ARG A 194 -16.92 2.16 2.02
C ARG A 194 -15.59 1.45 1.99
N HIS A 195 -14.79 1.78 0.98
CA HIS A 195 -13.38 1.43 0.96
C HIS A 195 -12.64 2.20 2.05
N TRP A 196 -11.94 1.49 2.94
CA TRP A 196 -11.29 2.16 4.07
C TRP A 196 -10.21 3.16 3.65
N GLY A 197 -9.60 2.96 2.48
CA GLY A 197 -8.62 3.89 1.90
C GLY A 197 -9.19 5.28 1.62
N GLU A 198 -10.49 5.40 1.38
CA GLU A 198 -11.15 6.69 1.18
C GLU A 198 -11.11 7.55 2.44
N LEU A 199 -11.17 6.93 3.63
CA LEU A 199 -11.09 7.64 4.91
C LEU A 199 -9.75 8.36 5.10
N LEU A 200 -8.70 7.90 4.41
CA LEU A 200 -7.37 8.51 4.50
C LEU A 200 -7.33 9.91 3.88
N SER A 201 -8.23 10.22 2.95
CA SER A 201 -8.19 11.47 2.16
C SER A 201 -9.30 12.48 2.54
N GLU A 202 -10.14 12.20 3.53
CA GLU A 202 -11.34 13.01 3.82
C GLU A 202 -11.08 14.35 4.51
N SER A 203 -9.98 14.50 5.25
CA SER A 203 -9.75 15.70 6.05
C SER A 203 -8.28 16.10 6.02
N ASN A 204 -7.65 16.20 7.18
CA ASN A 204 -6.29 16.70 7.29
C ASN A 204 -5.33 15.69 6.65
N PRO A 205 -4.18 16.17 6.14
CA PRO A 205 -3.12 15.29 5.69
C PRO A 205 -2.77 14.25 6.76
N VAL A 206 -2.57 13.00 6.34
CA VAL A 206 -2.17 11.90 7.21
C VAL A 206 -0.92 11.23 6.67
N ARG A 207 -0.05 10.82 7.58
CA ARG A 207 1.09 9.95 7.29
C ARG A 207 0.88 8.61 7.97
N LEU A 208 0.84 7.54 7.17
CA LEU A 208 0.86 6.17 7.65
C LEU A 208 2.29 5.65 7.65
N SER A 209 2.66 4.86 8.65
CA SER A 209 3.95 4.19 8.76
C SER A 209 3.81 2.68 8.98
N GLY A 210 4.93 1.96 8.92
CA GLY A 210 4.95 0.51 9.12
C GLY A 210 4.46 -0.28 7.91
N ILE A 211 4.58 0.29 6.70
CA ILE A 211 4.18 -0.38 5.46
C ILE A 211 5.42 -1.06 4.88
N ALA A 212 5.32 -2.36 4.60
CA ALA A 212 6.41 -3.15 4.02
C ALA A 212 7.77 -2.91 4.72
N GLY A 213 7.79 -2.96 6.05
CA GLY A 213 8.90 -2.46 6.88
C GLY A 213 8.67 -0.99 7.23
N ASP A 214 9.65 -0.13 6.95
CA ASP A 214 9.64 1.28 7.38
C ASP A 214 9.12 2.26 6.32
N SER A 215 8.46 1.77 5.26
CA SER A 215 7.89 2.64 4.23
C SER A 215 6.62 3.34 4.74
N SER A 216 6.24 4.42 4.08
CA SER A 216 5.15 5.30 4.52
C SER A 216 4.24 5.74 3.37
N LEU A 217 3.01 6.11 3.71
CA LEU A 217 2.02 6.66 2.78
C LEU A 217 1.49 7.99 3.33
N ASP A 218 1.65 9.05 2.55
CA ASP A 218 1.02 10.33 2.82
C ASP A 218 -0.26 10.46 1.99
N CYS A 219 -1.38 10.82 2.62
CA CYS A 219 -2.65 11.10 1.95
C CYS A 219 -3.07 12.55 2.19
N ALA A 220 -3.78 13.14 1.22
CA ALA A 220 -4.15 14.57 1.19
C ALA A 220 -2.97 15.55 1.34
N ALA A 221 -1.74 15.06 1.18
CA ALA A 221 -0.52 15.81 1.43
C ALA A 221 -0.15 16.73 0.27
N LEU A 222 -0.46 16.34 -0.97
CA LEU A 222 -0.07 17.07 -2.19
C LEU A 222 -1.15 18.06 -2.67
N SER A 223 -2.03 18.51 -1.80
CA SER A 223 -3.17 19.39 -2.14
C SER A 223 -2.76 20.79 -2.64
N SER A 224 -1.49 21.18 -2.48
CA SER A 224 -0.94 22.43 -3.05
C SER A 224 -0.69 22.35 -4.56
N CYS A 225 -0.46 21.16 -5.11
CA CYS A 225 -0.11 20.95 -6.52
C CYS A 225 -1.03 19.96 -7.24
N ILE A 226 -1.96 19.33 -6.53
CA ILE A 226 -2.96 18.41 -7.08
C ILE A 226 -4.36 18.95 -6.78
N ASP A 227 -5.11 19.19 -7.84
CA ASP A 227 -6.52 19.56 -7.85
C ASP A 227 -7.35 18.61 -8.73
N GLU A 228 -8.65 18.90 -8.85
CA GLU A 228 -9.59 18.06 -9.62
C GLU A 228 -9.22 17.96 -11.11
N SER A 229 -8.53 18.96 -11.67
CA SER A 229 -8.12 18.99 -13.09
C SER A 229 -6.77 18.35 -13.37
N THR A 230 -5.99 18.08 -12.31
CA THR A 230 -4.61 17.59 -12.42
C THR A 230 -4.52 16.24 -13.12
N PHE A 231 -5.50 15.35 -12.89
CA PHE A 231 -5.55 14.05 -13.57
C PHE A 231 -5.70 14.22 -15.08
N GLU A 232 -6.67 15.04 -15.53
CA GLU A 232 -6.97 15.25 -16.95
C GLU A 232 -5.82 15.98 -17.65
N THR A 233 -5.27 17.01 -17.00
CA THR A 233 -4.11 17.75 -17.51
C THR A 233 -2.92 16.82 -17.72
N LEU A 234 -2.59 15.99 -16.73
CA LEU A 234 -1.49 15.03 -16.83
C LEU A 234 -1.75 13.96 -17.89
N HIS A 235 -3.01 13.50 -18.03
CA HIS A 235 -3.41 12.55 -19.05
C HIS A 235 -3.14 13.09 -20.46
N ASP A 236 -3.39 14.39 -20.68
CA ASP A 236 -3.26 15.03 -21.99
C ASP A 236 -1.83 15.53 -22.28
N GLU A 237 -1.08 15.93 -21.25
CA GLU A 237 0.32 16.37 -21.38
C GLU A 237 1.30 15.23 -21.69
N VAL A 238 1.01 14.01 -21.19
CA VAL A 238 1.94 12.88 -21.28
C VAL A 238 1.77 12.14 -22.61
N ALA A 239 2.88 11.99 -23.35
CA ALA A 239 2.94 11.15 -24.54
C ALA A 239 3.00 9.65 -24.16
N TRP A 240 1.88 8.95 -24.27
CA TRP A 240 1.74 7.55 -23.88
C TRP A 240 2.31 6.57 -24.90
N HIS A 241 3.07 5.58 -24.41
CA HIS A 241 3.69 4.53 -25.22
C HIS A 241 3.30 3.13 -24.74
N HIS A 242 3.30 2.18 -25.68
CA HIS A 242 3.34 0.76 -25.35
C HIS A 242 4.79 0.34 -25.11
N MET A 243 5.02 -0.59 -24.19
CA MET A 243 6.33 -1.19 -23.95
C MET A 243 6.23 -2.71 -24.02
N ILE A 244 7.24 -3.34 -24.59
CA ILE A 244 7.37 -4.79 -24.63
C ILE A 244 8.32 -5.20 -23.50
N HIS A 245 7.94 -6.23 -22.76
CA HIS A 245 8.78 -6.83 -21.74
C HIS A 245 8.67 -8.35 -21.83
N ARG A 246 9.79 -9.02 -22.08
CA ARG A 246 9.86 -10.47 -22.30
C ARG A 246 8.96 -10.92 -23.45
N GLY A 247 9.03 -10.19 -24.57
CA GLY A 247 8.29 -10.52 -25.79
C GLY A 247 6.76 -10.30 -25.72
N SER A 248 6.24 -9.72 -24.64
CA SER A 248 4.81 -9.38 -24.51
C SER A 248 4.62 -7.90 -24.19
N ALA A 249 3.60 -7.29 -24.80
CA ALA A 249 3.20 -5.94 -24.45
C ALA A 249 2.74 -5.90 -22.99
N VAL A 250 3.28 -4.95 -22.25
CA VAL A 250 2.83 -4.71 -20.89
C VAL A 250 1.39 -4.16 -20.89
N PRO A 251 0.55 -4.48 -19.89
CA PRO A 251 -0.87 -4.12 -19.92
C PRO A 251 -1.13 -2.61 -19.88
N ARG A 252 -0.35 -1.87 -19.08
CA ARG A 252 -0.46 -0.41 -18.91
C ARG A 252 0.27 0.36 -20.00
N LEU A 253 -0.17 1.58 -20.29
CA LEU A 253 0.64 2.53 -21.08
C LEU A 253 1.69 3.17 -20.18
N ILE A 254 2.83 3.54 -20.75
CA ILE A 254 3.93 4.14 -20.00
C ILE A 254 4.52 5.37 -20.70
N ALA A 255 5.22 6.19 -19.94
CA ALA A 255 6.11 7.24 -20.45
C ALA A 255 7.30 7.42 -19.50
N LEU A 256 8.42 7.90 -20.02
CA LEU A 256 9.58 8.30 -19.23
C LEU A 256 9.79 9.80 -19.35
N GLN A 257 9.87 10.47 -18.19
CA GLN A 257 10.23 11.88 -18.10
C GLN A 257 11.38 12.06 -17.12
N GLY A 258 12.27 13.03 -17.38
CA GLY A 258 13.45 13.24 -16.57
C GLY A 258 14.12 14.59 -16.79
N MET A 259 15.10 14.89 -15.94
CA MET A 259 15.93 16.07 -16.08
C MET A 259 17.02 15.81 -17.12
N LYS A 260 16.92 16.45 -18.29
CA LYS A 260 17.96 16.41 -19.32
C LYS A 260 18.82 17.67 -19.22
N GLU A 261 20.14 17.51 -19.30
CA GLU A 261 21.07 18.64 -19.35
C GLU A 261 20.98 19.35 -20.70
N ALA A 262 21.49 20.59 -20.76
CA ALA A 262 21.42 21.43 -21.96
C ALA A 262 22.13 20.82 -23.19
N ASP A 263 23.10 19.93 -22.96
CA ASP A 263 23.84 19.21 -23.98
C ASP A 263 23.30 17.81 -24.27
N GLY A 264 22.13 17.46 -23.71
CA GLY A 264 21.41 16.23 -23.99
C GLY A 264 21.72 15.06 -23.05
N VAL A 265 22.63 15.22 -22.10
CA VAL A 265 22.89 14.19 -21.07
C VAL A 265 21.64 13.91 -20.27
N GLU A 266 21.39 12.63 -20.00
CA GLU A 266 20.20 12.18 -19.30
C GLU A 266 20.49 11.14 -18.20
N PRO A 267 19.65 11.09 -17.14
CA PRO A 267 19.74 10.04 -16.13
C PRO A 267 19.37 8.68 -16.72
N LEU A 268 20.20 7.68 -16.45
CA LEU A 268 20.04 6.31 -16.94
C LEU A 268 19.54 5.40 -15.83
N TYR A 269 18.31 4.91 -15.95
CA TYR A 269 17.77 3.86 -15.08
C TYR A 269 17.66 2.53 -15.82
N ARG A 270 18.43 1.53 -15.39
CA ARG A 270 18.43 0.22 -16.02
C ARG A 270 17.64 -0.80 -15.22
N HIS A 271 16.82 -1.55 -15.95
CA HIS A 271 16.11 -2.72 -15.46
C HIS A 271 16.02 -3.78 -16.56
N PRO A 272 15.72 -5.05 -16.25
CA PRO A 272 15.63 -6.10 -17.26
C PRO A 272 14.43 -5.84 -18.17
N ALA A 273 14.61 -5.14 -19.28
CA ALA A 273 13.61 -4.92 -20.31
C ALA A 273 14.25 -4.97 -21.69
N ASP A 274 13.43 -5.35 -22.67
CA ASP A 274 13.88 -5.52 -24.05
C ASP A 274 14.11 -4.15 -24.70
N GLU A 275 13.24 -3.18 -24.37
CA GLU A 275 13.28 -1.80 -24.85
C GLU A 275 12.65 -0.87 -23.80
N GLN A 276 13.12 0.37 -23.71
CA GLN A 276 12.51 1.44 -22.91
C GLN A 276 12.12 2.62 -23.82
N PRO A 277 10.99 3.31 -23.56
CA PRO A 277 10.67 4.55 -24.26
C PRO A 277 11.77 5.59 -24.08
N PRO A 278 11.90 6.57 -25.00
CA PRO A 278 12.86 7.66 -24.83
C PRO A 278 12.53 8.50 -23.60
N LEU A 279 13.56 8.99 -22.90
CA LEU A 279 13.40 9.96 -21.82
C LEU A 279 13.06 11.33 -22.40
N THR A 280 11.88 11.83 -22.04
CA THR A 280 11.41 13.16 -22.44
C THR A 280 11.57 14.17 -21.30
N TYR A 281 11.48 15.47 -21.63
CA TYR A 281 11.50 16.52 -20.62
C TYR A 281 10.27 16.43 -19.71
N TRP A 282 10.39 16.98 -18.50
CA TRP A 282 9.26 17.18 -17.63
C TRP A 282 8.16 17.99 -18.31
N THR A 283 6.95 17.49 -18.25
CA THR A 283 5.74 18.29 -18.50
C THR A 283 5.49 19.22 -17.31
N PRO A 284 4.81 20.37 -17.49
CA PRO A 284 4.56 21.32 -16.41
C PRO A 284 3.93 20.67 -15.17
N THR A 285 2.94 19.79 -15.35
CA THR A 285 2.27 19.12 -14.24
C THR A 285 3.19 18.13 -13.51
N VAL A 286 3.98 17.34 -14.25
CA VAL A 286 4.94 16.42 -13.63
C VAL A 286 6.03 17.17 -12.87
N ASP A 287 6.51 18.30 -13.41
CA ASP A 287 7.53 19.10 -12.74
C ASP A 287 7.01 19.73 -11.44
N ALA A 288 5.78 20.24 -11.44
CA ALA A 288 5.14 20.79 -10.24
C ALA A 288 4.98 19.74 -9.13
N ILE A 289 4.53 18.52 -9.49
CA ILE A 289 4.43 17.41 -8.53
C ILE A 289 5.82 17.01 -8.04
N ARG A 290 6.81 16.91 -8.93
CA ARG A 290 8.20 16.57 -8.58
C ARG A 290 8.76 17.56 -7.55
N GLN A 291 8.62 18.86 -7.76
CA GLN A 291 9.14 19.90 -6.85
C GLN A 291 8.47 19.84 -5.46
N GLU A 292 7.15 19.66 -5.39
CA GLU A 292 6.44 19.50 -4.11
C GLU A 292 6.91 18.23 -3.38
N VAL A 293 7.11 17.13 -4.11
CA VAL A 293 7.61 15.87 -3.54
C VAL A 293 9.05 16.03 -3.02
N GLU A 294 9.94 16.68 -3.78
CA GLU A 294 11.32 16.99 -3.35
C GLU A 294 11.34 17.79 -2.04
N GLY A 295 10.47 18.80 -1.93
CA GLY A 295 10.33 19.60 -0.71
C GLY A 295 9.94 18.78 0.52
N ARG A 296 9.24 17.65 0.33
CA ARG A 296 8.80 16.75 1.42
C ARG A 296 9.82 15.71 1.80
N ILE A 297 10.53 15.15 0.82
CA ILE A 297 11.48 14.06 1.06
C ILE A 297 12.91 14.57 1.32
N GLY A 298 13.21 15.82 0.98
CA GLY A 298 14.49 16.48 1.26
C GLY A 298 15.64 16.04 0.36
N HIS A 299 15.37 15.41 -0.78
CA HIS A 299 16.38 15.04 -1.78
C HIS A 299 15.81 15.21 -3.20
N PRO A 300 16.66 15.41 -4.22
CA PRO A 300 16.21 15.63 -5.58
C PRO A 300 15.62 14.36 -6.20
N LEU A 301 14.88 14.53 -7.28
CA LEU A 301 14.30 13.51 -8.14
C LEU A 301 14.55 13.96 -9.59
N ASN A 302 15.19 13.10 -10.40
CA ASN A 302 15.57 13.45 -11.77
C ASN A 302 15.02 12.49 -12.83
N HIS A 303 14.27 11.46 -12.42
CA HIS A 303 13.70 10.46 -13.32
C HIS A 303 12.31 10.03 -12.85
N CYS A 304 11.35 9.90 -13.76
CA CYS A 304 10.01 9.39 -13.49
C CYS A 304 9.58 8.35 -14.53
N LEU A 305 9.14 7.19 -14.04
CA LEU A 305 8.32 6.26 -14.81
C LEU A 305 6.85 6.59 -14.57
N ILE A 306 6.17 7.03 -15.63
CA ILE A 306 4.75 7.36 -15.64
C ILE A 306 3.99 6.15 -16.17
N GLN A 307 2.92 5.73 -15.49
CA GLN A 307 2.10 4.58 -15.89
C GLN A 307 0.63 4.95 -15.88
N LEU A 308 -0.06 4.75 -17.01
CA LEU A 308 -1.51 4.89 -17.14
C LEU A 308 -2.17 3.52 -17.14
N TYR A 309 -2.98 3.29 -16.12
CA TYR A 309 -3.89 2.15 -16.02
C TYR A 309 -5.25 2.58 -16.55
N ARG A 310 -5.68 2.01 -17.67
CA ARG A 310 -6.85 2.46 -18.43
C ARG A 310 -8.17 1.94 -17.90
N ASN A 311 -8.14 0.76 -17.28
CA ASN A 311 -9.31 0.08 -16.71
C ASN A 311 -8.86 -0.99 -15.70
N GLY A 312 -9.80 -1.68 -15.06
CA GLY A 312 -9.55 -2.71 -14.06
C GLY A 312 -8.67 -3.90 -14.50
N ARG A 313 -8.40 -4.07 -15.81
CA ARG A 313 -7.54 -5.14 -16.35
C ARG A 313 -6.06 -4.79 -16.38
N ASP A 314 -5.70 -3.51 -16.41
CA ASP A 314 -4.29 -3.11 -16.42
C ASP A 314 -3.65 -3.40 -15.06
N PHE A 315 -2.45 -3.97 -15.05
CA PHE A 315 -1.75 -4.37 -13.83
C PHE A 315 -0.23 -4.26 -13.99
N ILE A 316 0.48 -4.33 -12.87
CA ILE A 316 1.92 -4.61 -12.86
C ILE A 316 2.17 -5.75 -11.88
N GLY A 317 2.80 -6.82 -12.38
CA GLY A 317 3.13 -7.99 -11.59
C GLY A 317 4.07 -7.66 -10.43
N GLU A 318 4.18 -8.59 -9.50
CA GLU A 318 5.08 -8.46 -8.35
C GLU A 318 6.54 -8.35 -8.81
N HIS A 319 7.22 -7.27 -8.39
CA HIS A 319 8.61 -6.98 -8.73
C HIS A 319 9.29 -6.23 -7.58
N ALA A 320 10.60 -6.06 -7.68
CA ALA A 320 11.36 -5.10 -6.89
C ALA A 320 12.13 -4.21 -7.87
N ASP A 321 12.21 -2.92 -7.58
CA ASP A 321 12.94 -1.96 -8.38
C ASP A 321 14.44 -2.27 -8.32
N LYS A 322 15.17 -2.04 -9.43
CA LYS A 322 16.61 -2.29 -9.48
C LYS A 322 17.35 -1.10 -8.92
N THR A 323 18.34 -1.38 -8.07
CA THR A 323 19.01 -0.33 -7.30
C THR A 323 20.41 -0.01 -7.79
N LEU A 324 20.81 -0.56 -8.95
CA LEU A 324 22.09 -0.27 -9.62
C LEU A 324 22.30 1.24 -9.82
N ASP A 325 21.29 1.91 -10.37
CA ASP A 325 21.38 3.31 -10.79
C ASP A 325 20.72 4.29 -9.82
N VAL A 326 20.09 3.79 -8.75
CA VAL A 326 19.37 4.61 -7.76
C VAL A 326 20.35 5.15 -6.72
N MET A 327 20.35 6.46 -6.51
CA MET A 327 21.22 7.13 -5.55
C MET A 327 20.91 6.65 -4.12
N ARG A 328 21.96 6.48 -3.30
CA ARG A 328 21.80 6.11 -1.89
C ARG A 328 22.21 7.27 -0.98
N PRO A 329 21.50 7.50 0.15
CA PRO A 329 20.27 6.86 0.60
C PRO A 329 19.01 7.63 0.12
N SER A 330 18.54 7.42 -1.11
CA SER A 330 17.31 8.05 -1.62
C SER A 330 16.07 7.13 -1.51
N LEU A 331 14.88 7.72 -1.66
CA LEU A 331 13.60 7.01 -1.71
C LEU A 331 13.15 6.73 -3.14
N ILE A 332 12.40 5.64 -3.32
CA ILE A 332 11.56 5.43 -4.52
C ILE A 332 10.17 5.93 -4.17
N VAL A 333 9.65 6.89 -4.93
CA VAL A 333 8.44 7.61 -4.53
C VAL A 333 7.34 7.41 -5.57
N ASN A 334 6.13 7.09 -5.13
CA ASN A 334 4.97 6.86 -5.99
C ASN A 334 3.85 7.85 -5.69
N VAL A 335 3.46 8.65 -6.68
CA VAL A 335 2.25 9.49 -6.62
C VAL A 335 1.12 8.80 -7.38
N SER A 336 -0.05 8.70 -6.77
CA SER A 336 -1.23 8.04 -7.34
C SER A 336 -2.33 9.05 -7.64
N LEU A 337 -2.80 9.11 -8.89
CA LEU A 337 -3.86 10.02 -9.35
C LEU A 337 -4.99 9.22 -10.00
N GLY A 338 -6.23 9.62 -9.74
CA GLY A 338 -7.44 8.98 -10.27
C GLY A 338 -7.95 7.86 -9.37
N ALA A 339 -8.45 6.79 -9.98
CA ALA A 339 -9.08 5.67 -9.28
C ALA A 339 -8.11 4.97 -8.30
N THR A 340 -8.61 4.71 -7.09
CA THR A 340 -7.87 3.98 -6.05
C THR A 340 -7.55 2.57 -6.50
N ARG A 341 -6.28 2.15 -6.32
CA ARG A 341 -5.85 0.76 -6.49
C ARG A 341 -5.01 0.31 -5.31
N SER A 342 -5.07 -0.97 -5.00
CA SER A 342 -4.28 -1.56 -3.93
C SER A 342 -2.91 -1.98 -4.43
N MET A 343 -1.86 -1.39 -3.85
CA MET A 343 -0.50 -1.90 -3.94
C MET A 343 -0.32 -3.06 -2.98
N LEU A 344 0.21 -4.15 -3.50
CA LEU A 344 0.53 -5.34 -2.73
C LEU A 344 1.97 -5.31 -2.31
N PHE A 345 2.25 -5.77 -1.09
CA PHE A 345 3.60 -6.04 -0.62
C PHE A 345 3.69 -7.47 -0.11
N ARG A 346 4.54 -8.27 -0.76
CA ARG A 346 4.80 -9.66 -0.36
C ARG A 346 6.25 -9.80 0.08
N SER A 347 6.46 -10.26 1.30
CA SER A 347 7.80 -10.57 1.83
C SER A 347 8.51 -11.59 0.93
N LYS A 348 9.82 -11.39 0.69
CA LYS A 348 10.65 -12.31 -0.09
C LYS A 348 10.99 -13.60 0.67
N THR A 349 11.05 -13.57 2.00
CA THR A 349 11.58 -14.68 2.82
C THR A 349 10.55 -15.39 3.65
N THR A 350 9.49 -14.72 4.08
CA THR A 350 8.48 -15.34 4.92
C THR A 350 7.48 -16.10 4.05
N LYS A 351 7.84 -17.34 3.69
CA LYS A 351 6.93 -18.26 2.98
C LYS A 351 5.64 -18.40 3.81
N GLY A 352 4.51 -18.05 3.20
CA GLY A 352 3.19 -18.15 3.83
C GLY A 352 2.66 -16.85 4.47
N THR A 353 3.44 -15.76 4.50
CA THR A 353 2.91 -14.47 4.95
C THR A 353 1.92 -13.91 3.94
N VAL A 354 0.75 -13.53 4.43
CA VAL A 354 -0.29 -12.86 3.65
C VAL A 354 0.26 -11.52 3.17
N PRO A 355 0.19 -11.21 1.87
CA PRO A 355 0.64 -9.91 1.37
C PRO A 355 -0.15 -8.76 1.99
N GLN A 356 0.55 -7.69 2.34
CA GLN A 356 -0.11 -6.44 2.71
C GLN A 356 -0.78 -5.83 1.47
N LYS A 357 -1.97 -5.25 1.65
CA LYS A 357 -2.76 -4.59 0.61
C LYS A 357 -2.99 -3.15 1.05
N LEU A 358 -2.28 -2.23 0.42
CA LEU A 358 -2.36 -0.80 0.71
C LEU A 358 -3.13 -0.09 -0.41
N PRO A 359 -4.31 0.48 -0.14
CA PRO A 359 -4.99 1.35 -1.11
C PRO A 359 -4.15 2.60 -1.35
N LEU A 360 -4.12 3.06 -2.60
CA LEU A 360 -3.47 4.29 -3.02
C LEU A 360 -4.53 5.27 -3.55
N PRO A 361 -5.15 6.07 -2.66
CA PRO A 361 -6.14 7.07 -3.05
C PRO A 361 -5.57 8.12 -4.03
N HIS A 362 -6.48 8.86 -4.67
CA HIS A 362 -6.13 10.04 -5.44
C HIS A 362 -5.29 11.03 -4.60
N GLY A 363 -4.19 11.51 -5.17
CA GLY A 363 -3.28 12.47 -4.53
C GLY A 363 -2.40 11.86 -3.44
N SER A 364 -2.40 10.54 -3.26
CA SER A 364 -1.54 9.86 -2.28
C SER A 364 -0.08 9.77 -2.75
N LEU A 365 0.84 9.83 -1.78
CA LEU A 365 2.29 9.80 -1.96
C LEU A 365 2.86 8.64 -1.14
N PHE A 366 3.21 7.55 -1.81
CA PHE A 366 3.87 6.41 -1.18
C PHE A 366 5.40 6.54 -1.28
N MET A 367 6.09 6.39 -0.16
CA MET A 367 7.54 6.52 -0.04
C MET A 367 8.14 5.16 0.33
N LEU A 368 8.76 4.51 -0.66
CA LEU A 368 9.40 3.20 -0.53
C LEU A 368 10.89 3.37 -0.20
N ASN A 369 11.29 2.86 0.96
CA ASN A 369 12.69 2.77 1.34
C ASN A 369 13.42 1.69 0.52
N LEU A 370 14.72 1.89 0.23
CA LEU A 370 15.52 0.89 -0.48
C LEU A 370 15.64 -0.44 0.28
N GLU A 371 15.66 -0.39 1.61
CA GLU A 371 15.63 -1.59 2.46
C GLU A 371 14.30 -2.34 2.34
N SER A 372 13.18 -1.62 2.29
CA SER A 372 11.86 -2.20 2.02
C SER A 372 11.79 -2.82 0.63
N ASN A 373 12.27 -2.12 -0.42
CA ASN A 373 12.36 -2.64 -1.79
C ASN A 373 13.23 -3.91 -1.87
N GLN A 374 14.25 -4.00 -1.02
CA GLN A 374 15.11 -5.18 -0.94
C GLN A 374 14.40 -6.39 -0.29
N LYS A 375 13.53 -6.17 0.69
CA LYS A 375 12.85 -7.24 1.47
C LYS A 375 11.47 -7.64 0.92
N PHE A 376 10.83 -6.79 0.11
CA PHE A 376 9.47 -7.01 -0.39
C PHE A 376 9.43 -7.00 -1.91
N TYR A 377 8.52 -7.81 -2.46
CA TYR A 377 7.99 -7.58 -3.80
C TYR A 377 6.78 -6.66 -3.71
N HIS A 378 6.61 -5.77 -4.70
CA HIS A 378 5.43 -4.93 -4.85
C HIS A 378 4.77 -5.04 -6.21
N GLY A 379 3.46 -4.78 -6.27
CA GLY A 379 2.70 -4.81 -7.52
C GLY A 379 1.30 -4.22 -7.38
N ILE A 380 0.65 -3.93 -8.50
CA ILE A 380 -0.75 -3.48 -8.57
C ILE A 380 -1.55 -4.61 -9.21
N LYS A 381 -2.54 -5.14 -8.50
CA LYS A 381 -3.43 -6.18 -9.02
C LYS A 381 -4.51 -5.61 -9.95
N GLN A 382 -5.06 -6.49 -10.77
CA GLN A 382 -6.31 -6.24 -11.50
C GLN A 382 -7.46 -6.05 -10.49
N LEU A 383 -8.38 -5.14 -10.78
CA LEU A 383 -9.59 -4.91 -9.99
C LEU A 383 -10.74 -5.85 -10.40
N GLY A 384 -10.64 -6.47 -11.57
CA GLY A 384 -11.71 -7.29 -12.19
C GLY A 384 -12.08 -6.77 -13.58
N SER A 385 -12.78 -7.59 -14.38
CA SER A 385 -13.17 -7.24 -15.76
C SER A 385 -14.22 -6.13 -15.84
N ASP A 386 -15.00 -5.95 -14.78
CA ASP A 386 -16.22 -5.15 -14.82
C ASP A 386 -15.98 -3.70 -14.35
N SER A 387 -14.78 -3.39 -13.85
CA SER A 387 -14.38 -2.04 -13.44
C SER A 387 -13.88 -1.24 -14.63
N THR A 388 -14.82 -0.64 -15.38
CA THR A 388 -14.52 0.21 -16.54
C THR A 388 -14.03 1.59 -16.15
N ASP A 389 -14.56 2.18 -15.06
CA ASP A 389 -14.24 3.54 -14.61
C ASP A 389 -13.11 3.54 -13.56
N ALA A 390 -11.97 2.94 -13.93
CA ALA A 390 -10.83 2.72 -13.02
C ALA A 390 -9.52 3.33 -13.54
N LEU A 391 -9.62 4.47 -14.24
CA LEU A 391 -8.50 5.21 -14.77
C LEU A 391 -7.58 5.69 -13.64
N ARG A 392 -6.29 5.36 -13.72
CA ARG A 392 -5.28 5.75 -12.73
C ARG A 392 -3.97 6.09 -13.40
N ILE A 393 -3.37 7.21 -13.02
CA ILE A 393 -2.00 7.56 -13.37
C ILE A 393 -1.12 7.35 -12.14
N SER A 394 0.05 6.75 -12.35
CA SER A 394 1.05 6.49 -11.33
C SER A 394 2.38 7.12 -11.76
N LEU A 395 2.91 8.03 -10.95
CA LEU A 395 4.24 8.61 -11.14
C LEU A 395 5.22 7.92 -10.19
N THR A 396 6.15 7.13 -10.71
CA THR A 396 7.24 6.55 -9.91
C THR A 396 8.51 7.37 -10.11
N LEU A 397 8.80 8.25 -9.16
CA LEU A 397 9.96 9.15 -9.18
C LEU A 397 11.15 8.52 -8.44
N ARG A 398 12.35 8.73 -8.98
CA ARG A 398 13.62 8.23 -8.44
C ARG A 398 14.70 9.31 -8.54
N TYR A 399 15.68 9.24 -7.64
CA TYR A 399 16.94 9.95 -7.81
C TYR A 399 17.98 9.01 -8.42
N ILE A 400 18.33 9.25 -9.68
CA ILE A 400 19.25 8.43 -10.46
C ILE A 400 20.65 9.06 -10.44
N GLY A 401 21.65 8.24 -10.10
CA GLY A 401 23.05 8.64 -10.00
C GLY A 401 23.93 8.18 -11.16
N THR A 402 23.34 7.57 -12.18
CA THR A 402 24.02 7.16 -13.42
C THR A 402 23.53 8.03 -14.56
N TYR A 403 24.44 8.44 -15.43
CA TYR A 403 24.19 9.36 -16.52
C TYR A 403 24.63 8.76 -17.84
N TYR A 404 23.93 9.13 -18.90
CA TYR A 404 24.13 8.67 -20.26
C TYR A 404 24.18 9.86 -21.21
N ASP A 405 25.19 9.87 -22.09
CA ASP A 405 25.30 10.81 -23.19
C ASP A 405 24.81 10.13 -24.49
N PRO A 406 23.63 10.51 -25.02
CA PRO A 406 23.06 9.88 -26.20
C PRO A 406 23.84 10.17 -27.49
N ILE A 407 24.77 11.15 -27.48
CA ILE A 407 25.53 11.53 -28.68
C ILE A 407 26.66 10.53 -28.93
N ASN A 408 27.36 10.11 -27.87
CA ASN A 408 28.56 9.27 -28.00
C ASN A 408 28.47 7.95 -27.24
N GLY A 409 27.38 7.69 -26.50
CA GLY A 409 27.18 6.46 -25.76
C GLY A 409 27.91 6.38 -24.42
N ALA A 410 28.49 7.49 -23.93
CA ALA A 410 29.23 7.50 -22.67
C ALA A 410 28.29 7.31 -21.48
N VAL A 411 28.69 6.41 -20.56
CA VAL A 411 27.97 6.15 -19.31
C VAL A 411 28.89 6.40 -18.12
N TRP A 412 28.44 7.17 -17.13
CA TRP A 412 29.18 7.42 -15.90
C TRP A 412 28.28 7.52 -14.68
N GLY A 413 28.88 7.47 -13.49
CA GLY A 413 28.18 7.64 -12.22
C GLY A 413 28.18 6.35 -11.39
N ILE A 414 27.16 6.19 -10.55
CA ILE A 414 27.18 5.16 -9.50
C ILE A 414 27.09 3.73 -10.05
N GLY A 415 26.29 3.52 -11.09
CA GLY A 415 26.09 2.23 -11.75
C GLY A 415 27.04 1.97 -12.91
N ALA A 416 27.97 2.89 -13.18
CA ALA A 416 28.92 2.80 -14.28
C ALA A 416 30.34 2.58 -13.76
N PRO A 417 31.24 1.95 -14.54
CA PRO A 417 32.63 1.80 -14.13
C PRO A 417 33.40 3.13 -14.16
N SER A 418 32.99 4.06 -15.03
CA SER A 418 33.48 5.43 -15.05
C SER A 418 32.72 6.29 -14.04
N LYS A 419 33.40 7.07 -13.21
CA LYS A 419 32.75 7.96 -12.22
C LYS A 419 32.62 9.39 -12.74
N THR A 420 33.43 9.76 -13.72
CA THR A 420 33.36 11.07 -14.38
C THR A 420 33.05 10.94 -15.88
N ARG A 421 32.49 12.00 -16.46
CA ARG A 421 32.25 12.08 -17.92
C ARG A 421 33.54 11.99 -18.73
N ALA A 422 34.65 12.52 -18.22
CA ALA A 422 35.95 12.44 -18.90
C ALA A 422 36.45 10.99 -19.00
N GLU A 423 36.34 10.22 -17.92
CA GLU A 423 36.65 8.78 -17.91
C GLU A 423 35.76 8.01 -18.88
N ALA A 424 34.45 8.29 -18.87
CA ALA A 424 33.50 7.64 -19.76
C ALA A 424 33.80 7.92 -21.24
N ASN A 425 34.10 9.18 -21.59
CA ASN A 425 34.51 9.56 -22.94
C ASN A 425 35.81 8.85 -23.38
N ALA A 426 36.79 8.70 -22.48
CA ALA A 426 38.01 7.95 -22.78
C ALA A 426 37.71 6.46 -23.00
N ARG A 427 36.78 5.90 -22.23
CA ARG A 427 36.38 4.50 -22.33
C ARG A 427 35.57 4.19 -23.58
N VAL A 428 34.70 5.09 -24.02
CA VAL A 428 34.00 5.00 -25.32
C VAL A 428 35.02 4.93 -26.45
N LYS A 429 36.01 5.84 -26.47
CA LYS A 429 37.08 5.83 -27.48
C LYS A 429 37.86 4.51 -27.51
N TRP A 430 38.13 3.92 -26.34
CA TRP A 430 38.73 2.60 -26.27
C TRP A 430 37.79 1.51 -26.79
N SER A 431 36.51 1.52 -26.41
CA SER A 431 35.53 0.54 -26.88
C SER A 431 35.31 0.60 -28.39
N ASP A 432 35.37 1.79 -29.00
CA ASP A 432 35.27 1.98 -30.44
C ASP A 432 36.55 1.60 -31.20
N SER A 433 37.66 1.38 -30.49
CA SER A 433 38.89 0.84 -31.07
C SER A 433 38.91 -0.69 -31.16
N LEU A 434 37.93 -1.36 -30.52
CA LEU A 434 37.79 -2.82 -30.56
C LEU A 434 37.22 -3.28 -31.90
N SER A 435 37.55 -4.51 -32.29
CA SER A 435 36.85 -5.18 -33.40
C SER A 435 35.37 -5.42 -33.05
N LEU A 436 34.53 -5.62 -34.07
CA LEU A 436 33.10 -5.91 -33.87
C LEU A 436 32.88 -7.17 -33.01
N GLU A 437 33.71 -8.20 -33.18
CA GLU A 437 33.64 -9.45 -32.41
C GLU A 437 33.98 -9.22 -30.94
N GLU A 438 35.03 -8.45 -30.65
CA GLU A 438 35.42 -8.09 -29.28
C GLU A 438 34.36 -7.22 -28.60
N LYS A 439 33.79 -6.25 -29.33
CA LYS A 439 32.73 -5.38 -28.82
C LYS A 439 31.47 -6.19 -28.46
N LEU A 440 31.02 -7.06 -29.38
CA LEU A 440 29.88 -7.94 -29.12
C LEU A 440 30.13 -8.91 -27.96
N ALA A 441 31.33 -9.48 -27.87
CA ALA A 441 31.70 -10.37 -26.76
C ALA A 441 31.69 -9.64 -25.41
N LYS A 442 32.23 -8.41 -25.34
CA LYS A 442 32.18 -7.55 -24.15
C LYS A 442 30.74 -7.24 -23.75
N GLU A 443 29.92 -6.76 -24.69
CA GLU A 443 28.52 -6.39 -24.44
C GLU A 443 27.70 -7.60 -23.99
N THR A 444 27.90 -8.77 -24.62
CA THR A 444 27.24 -10.03 -24.21
C THR A 444 27.62 -10.41 -22.78
N ALA A 445 28.91 -10.36 -22.43
CA ALA A 445 29.39 -10.71 -21.09
C ALA A 445 28.87 -9.74 -20.02
N GLU A 446 28.82 -8.43 -20.33
CA GLU A 446 28.22 -7.43 -19.44
C GLU A 446 26.72 -7.66 -19.27
N ALA A 447 25.98 -7.92 -20.36
CA ALA A 447 24.55 -8.23 -20.33
C ALA A 447 24.25 -9.44 -19.43
N ASP A 448 24.97 -10.55 -19.66
CA ASP A 448 24.78 -11.79 -18.90
C ASP A 448 25.10 -11.62 -17.42
N CYS A 449 26.16 -10.88 -17.09
CA CYS A 449 26.52 -10.57 -15.71
C CYS A 449 25.46 -9.70 -15.04
N LEU A 450 25.01 -8.64 -15.71
CA LEU A 450 24.02 -7.71 -15.16
C LEU A 450 22.66 -8.39 -14.97
N LEU A 451 22.20 -9.20 -15.92
CA LEU A 451 20.97 -9.99 -15.78
C LEU A 451 21.04 -10.98 -14.62
N ARG A 452 22.20 -11.61 -14.40
CA ARG A 452 22.42 -12.49 -13.25
C ARG A 452 22.32 -11.70 -11.94
N LEU A 453 22.97 -10.55 -11.83
CA LEU A 453 22.90 -9.70 -10.63
C LEU A 453 21.49 -9.16 -10.39
N PHE A 454 20.78 -8.70 -11.43
CA PHE A 454 19.38 -8.29 -11.32
C PHE A 454 18.49 -9.42 -10.81
N ARG A 455 18.74 -10.67 -11.22
CA ARG A 455 18.02 -11.85 -10.70
C ARG A 455 18.36 -12.10 -9.24
N GLU A 456 19.64 -12.03 -8.86
CA GLU A 456 20.10 -12.20 -7.49
C GLU A 456 19.50 -11.15 -6.55
N GLU A 457 19.54 -9.87 -6.91
CA GLU A 457 18.88 -8.76 -6.18
C GLU A 457 17.37 -8.98 -6.03
N ASN A 458 16.74 -9.56 -7.05
CA ASN A 458 15.30 -9.80 -7.02
C ASN A 458 14.91 -10.80 -5.92
N ILE A 459 15.70 -11.86 -5.73
CA ILE A 459 15.35 -13.00 -4.87
C ILE A 459 16.03 -12.96 -3.50
N ASN A 460 17.16 -12.26 -3.36
CA ASN A 460 17.94 -12.20 -2.13
C ASN A 460 17.63 -10.93 -1.34
N GLU A 461 17.01 -11.07 -0.16
CA GLU A 461 16.72 -9.94 0.75
C GLU A 461 17.98 -9.34 1.40
N ASN A 462 19.13 -10.01 1.28
CA ASN A 462 20.43 -9.57 1.80
C ASN A 462 21.42 -9.31 0.67
N PHE A 463 20.92 -8.96 -0.52
CA PHE A 463 21.76 -8.62 -1.66
C PHE A 463 22.67 -7.44 -1.33
N ASP A 464 23.98 -7.62 -1.49
CA ASP A 464 24.96 -6.55 -1.34
C ASP A 464 25.02 -5.73 -2.63
N ALA A 465 24.62 -4.46 -2.57
CA ALA A 465 24.66 -3.55 -3.69
C ALA A 465 26.09 -3.35 -4.26
N ASN A 466 27.14 -3.63 -3.48
CA ASN A 466 28.52 -3.61 -3.97
C ASN A 466 28.81 -4.69 -5.01
N ALA A 467 27.96 -5.72 -5.13
CA ALA A 467 28.07 -6.73 -6.19
C ALA A 467 27.93 -6.12 -7.60
N TYR A 468 27.36 -4.92 -7.72
CA TYR A 468 27.33 -4.17 -8.97
C TYR A 468 28.64 -3.49 -9.34
N GLN A 469 29.61 -3.38 -8.42
CA GLN A 469 30.89 -2.75 -8.74
C GLN A 469 31.73 -3.65 -9.68
N PRO A 470 32.46 -3.07 -10.65
CA PRO A 470 32.68 -1.62 -10.83
C PRO A 470 31.53 -0.87 -11.52
N GLY A 471 30.57 -1.58 -12.13
CA GLY A 471 29.43 -1.03 -12.86
C GLY A 471 29.31 -1.66 -14.25
N PHE A 472 28.42 -1.11 -15.09
CA PHE A 472 28.17 -1.60 -16.44
C PHE A 472 28.06 -0.44 -17.44
N ASP A 473 28.49 -0.64 -18.69
CA ASP A 473 28.27 0.32 -19.78
C ASP A 473 26.98 0.02 -20.55
N ILE A 474 26.52 -1.22 -20.51
CA ILE A 474 25.33 -1.64 -21.24
C ILE A 474 24.08 -0.83 -20.83
N LEU A 475 23.27 -0.47 -21.83
CA LEU A 475 22.09 0.40 -21.70
C LEU A 475 20.79 -0.39 -21.60
N ASP A 476 20.62 -1.39 -22.46
CA ASP A 476 19.45 -2.25 -22.55
C ASP A 476 19.84 -3.71 -22.85
N PHE A 477 18.85 -4.57 -23.06
CA PHE A 477 19.07 -6.01 -23.30
C PHE A 477 18.55 -6.45 -24.67
N GLN A 478 18.41 -5.53 -25.63
CA GLN A 478 17.89 -5.86 -26.95
C GLN A 478 18.77 -6.93 -27.63
N GLY A 479 18.18 -8.06 -28.03
CA GLY A 479 18.89 -9.18 -28.64
C GLY A 479 19.59 -10.15 -27.68
N PHE A 480 19.54 -9.91 -26.36
CA PHE A 480 20.14 -10.78 -25.33
C PHE A 480 19.09 -11.62 -24.56
N VAL A 481 17.85 -11.14 -24.47
CA VAL A 481 16.78 -11.81 -23.68
C VAL A 481 16.22 -13.07 -24.37
N ASP A 482 16.19 -13.11 -25.70
CA ASP A 482 15.62 -14.23 -26.49
C ASP A 482 16.54 -15.45 -26.66
N ARG A 483 17.78 -15.41 -26.18
CA ARG A 483 18.74 -16.54 -26.34
C ARG A 483 18.58 -17.65 -25.30
N ARG A 484 17.54 -17.60 -24.45
CA ARG A 484 17.28 -18.59 -23.41
C ARG A 484 15.79 -18.95 -23.36
N SER A 485 15.31 -19.62 -24.41
CA SER A 485 14.14 -20.52 -24.34
C SER A 485 14.57 -21.89 -23.80
#